data_AF-A0A1V5W887-F1
#
_entry.id   AF-A0A1V5W887-F1
#
_cell.length_a   1.000
_cell.length_b   1.000
_cell.length_c   1.000
_cell.angle_alpha   90.00
_cell.angle_beta   90.00
_cell.angle_gamma   90.00
#
_symmetry.space_group_name_H-M   'P 1'
#
loop_
_entity.id
_entity.type
_entity.pdbx_description
1 polymer ?
#
loop_
_entity_poly.entity_id
_entity_poly.type
_entity_poly.pdbx_seq_one_letter_code
_entity_poly.pdbx_strand_id
1 'polypeptide(L)'
;MSENNVAMSAVQARLDYTFQRPELLTLALTHPSYAHEHPEEGGEEHHNQRLEFLGDAVLDFLVAAWLFEQHPDFSEGPLTRLRATLVCTASLARLAVDLGVDAALRLGHGEASRQSL
;
A
#
# COMPACT_ATOMS: atom_id res chain seq x y z
N MET A 1 8.06 -23.66 2.76
CA MET A 1 7.11 -22.56 2.49
C MET A 1 7.89 -21.51 1.71
N SER A 2 7.38 -21.00 0.58
CA SER A 2 8.06 -19.94 -0.19
C SER A 2 8.31 -18.71 0.72
N GLU A 3 9.46 -18.05 0.58
CA GLU A 3 9.82 -16.85 1.35
C GLU A 3 8.72 -15.77 1.29
N ASN A 4 8.07 -15.63 0.13
CA ASN A 4 6.97 -14.68 -0.07
C ASN A 4 5.76 -14.96 0.84
N ASN A 5 5.42 -16.23 1.09
CA ASN A 5 4.28 -16.57 1.96
C ASN A 5 4.55 -16.22 3.43
N VAL A 6 5.82 -16.26 3.85
CA VAL A 6 6.22 -15.85 5.20
C VAL A 6 6.10 -14.33 5.33
N ALA A 7 6.58 -13.58 4.35
CA ALA A 7 6.48 -12.11 4.33
C ALA A 7 5.01 -11.63 4.36
N MET A 8 4.15 -12.20 3.51
CA MET A 8 2.71 -11.88 3.50
C MET A 8 2.01 -12.19 4.83
N SER A 9 2.39 -13.28 5.50
CA SER A 9 1.86 -13.61 6.82
C SER A 9 2.29 -12.59 7.87
N ALA A 10 3.52 -12.10 7.79
CA ALA A 10 4.03 -11.06 8.69
C ALA A 10 3.32 -9.71 8.48
N VAL A 11 3.02 -9.33 7.24
CA VAL A 11 2.21 -8.13 6.94
C VAL A 11 0.83 -8.22 7.59
N GLN A 12 0.12 -9.33 7.42
CA GLN A 12 -1.21 -9.53 8.02
C GLN A 12 -1.18 -9.47 9.55
N ALA A 13 -0.14 -10.03 10.17
CA ALA A 13 0.04 -9.97 11.62
C ALA A 13 0.29 -8.53 12.11
N ARG A 14 1.09 -7.73 11.39
CA ARG A 14 1.34 -6.32 11.74
C ARG A 14 0.14 -5.41 11.49
N LEU A 15 -0.68 -5.74 10.50
CA LEU A 15 -1.96 -5.08 10.24
C LEU A 15 -3.05 -5.46 11.25
N ASP A 16 -2.83 -6.47 12.08
CA ASP A 16 -3.87 -7.11 12.90
C ASP A 16 -5.12 -7.48 12.07
N TYR A 17 -4.88 -7.91 10.82
CA TYR A 17 -5.94 -8.21 9.87
C TYR A 17 -5.54 -9.38 8.96
N THR A 18 -6.37 -10.43 8.96
CA THR A 18 -6.23 -11.55 8.04
C THR A 18 -7.19 -11.39 6.88
N PHE A 19 -6.66 -11.38 5.65
CA PHE A 19 -7.46 -11.30 4.44
C PHE A 19 -8.31 -12.56 4.28
N GLN A 20 -9.63 -12.38 4.19
CA GLN A 20 -10.55 -13.49 3.88
C GLN A 20 -10.34 -14.05 2.47
N ARG A 21 -9.79 -13.22 1.58
CA ARG A 21 -9.43 -13.54 0.19
C ARG A 21 -7.94 -13.29 0.01
N PRO A 22 -7.06 -14.29 0.23
CA PRO A 22 -5.62 -14.14 0.11
C PRO A 22 -5.16 -13.57 -1.25
N GLU A 23 -5.91 -13.86 -2.31
CA GLU A 23 -5.67 -13.33 -3.66
C GLU A 23 -5.72 -11.80 -3.73
N LEU A 24 -6.50 -11.13 -2.87
CA LEU A 24 -6.50 -9.67 -2.80
C LEU A 24 -5.22 -9.11 -2.19
N LEU A 25 -4.65 -9.80 -1.20
CA LEU A 25 -3.37 -9.42 -0.64
C LEU A 25 -2.25 -9.62 -1.67
N THR A 26 -2.27 -10.75 -2.40
CA THR A 26 -1.34 -10.98 -3.51
C THR A 26 -1.44 -9.88 -4.56
N LEU A 27 -2.66 -9.52 -4.98
CA LEU A 27 -2.88 -8.46 -5.96
C LEU A 27 -2.40 -7.10 -5.45
N ALA A 28 -2.67 -6.76 -4.19
CA ALA A 28 -2.23 -5.50 -3.58
C ALA A 28 -0.70 -5.38 -3.50
N LEU A 29 0.00 -6.50 -3.35
CA LEU A 29 1.46 -6.57 -3.29
C LEU A 29 2.13 -6.76 -4.66
N THR A 30 1.36 -6.87 -5.76
CA THR A 30 1.90 -7.07 -7.10
C THR A 30 2.06 -5.74 -7.83
N HIS A 31 3.31 -5.33 -8.07
CA HIS A 31 3.63 -4.13 -8.82
C HIS A 31 3.51 -4.38 -10.34
N PRO A 32 3.18 -3.36 -11.16
CA PRO A 32 3.09 -3.50 -12.62
C PRO A 32 4.35 -4.10 -13.27
N SER A 33 5.54 -3.80 -12.76
CA SER A 33 6.79 -4.38 -13.28
C SER A 33 6.85 -5.90 -13.11
N TYR A 34 6.29 -6.44 -12.03
CA TYR A 34 6.22 -7.89 -11.85
C TYR A 34 5.21 -8.51 -12.79
N ALA A 35 4.01 -7.91 -12.90
CA ALA A 35 2.93 -8.41 -13.76
C ALA A 35 3.34 -8.43 -15.24
N HIS A 36 4.12 -7.43 -15.69
CA HIS A 36 4.66 -7.38 -17.04
C HIS A 36 5.69 -8.49 -17.33
N GLU A 37 6.50 -8.86 -16.32
CA GLU A 37 7.48 -9.96 -16.45
C GLU A 37 6.86 -11.36 -16.32
N HIS A 38 5.67 -11.47 -15.70
CA HIS A 38 4.98 -12.75 -15.41
C HIS A 38 3.52 -12.75 -15.91
N PRO A 39 3.26 -12.55 -17.21
CA PRO A 39 1.90 -12.46 -17.75
C PRO A 39 1.09 -13.77 -17.58
N GLU A 40 1.75 -14.91 -17.35
CA GLU A 40 1.10 -16.19 -17.03
C GLU A 40 0.34 -16.17 -15.70
N GLU A 41 0.63 -15.23 -14.81
CA GLU A 41 0.01 -15.07 -13.49
C GLU A 41 -1.23 -14.15 -13.50
N GLY A 42 -2.00 -14.15 -14.59
CA GLY A 42 -3.25 -13.40 -14.71
C GLY A 42 -3.23 -12.24 -15.70
N GLY A 43 -2.14 -12.07 -16.45
CA GLY A 43 -1.95 -11.04 -17.47
C GLY A 43 -1.28 -9.76 -16.95
N GLU A 44 -0.86 -8.90 -17.87
CA GLU A 44 -0.12 -7.67 -17.55
C GLU A 44 -0.92 -6.68 -16.68
N GLU A 45 -2.26 -6.74 -16.74
CA GLU A 45 -3.18 -5.90 -15.96
C GLU A 45 -3.42 -6.43 -14.53
N HIS A 46 -2.85 -7.58 -14.15
CA HIS A 46 -3.03 -8.19 -12.83
C HIS A 46 -2.07 -7.61 -11.79
N HIS A 47 -2.27 -6.33 -11.47
CA HIS A 47 -1.43 -5.59 -10.52
C HIS A 47 -2.24 -4.61 -9.65
N ASN A 48 -1.57 -4.00 -8.68
CA ASN A 48 -2.19 -3.22 -7.61
C ASN A 48 -2.77 -1.85 -8.00
N GLN A 49 -2.48 -1.26 -9.18
CA GLN A 49 -2.89 0.11 -9.52
C GLN A 49 -4.39 0.41 -9.33
N ARG A 50 -5.28 -0.55 -9.62
CA ARG A 50 -6.73 -0.36 -9.38
C ARG A 50 -7.08 -0.30 -7.89
N LEU A 51 -6.36 -1.07 -7.06
CA LEU A 51 -6.50 -1.04 -5.61
C LEU A 51 -5.85 0.22 -5.03
N GLU A 52 -4.73 0.67 -5.58
CA GLU A 52 -4.07 1.94 -5.24
C GLU A 52 -5.03 3.11 -5.47
N PHE A 53 -5.62 3.21 -6.67
CA PHE A 53 -6.61 4.24 -7.00
C PHE A 53 -7.78 4.30 -6.00
N LEU A 54 -8.30 3.14 -5.59
CA LEU A 54 -9.36 3.08 -4.58
C LEU A 54 -8.84 3.43 -3.18
N GLY A 55 -7.64 2.93 -2.83
CA GLY A 55 -7.00 3.09 -1.54
C GLY A 55 -6.68 4.55 -1.23
N ASP A 56 -6.23 5.31 -2.23
CA ASP A 56 -5.97 6.75 -2.10
C ASP A 56 -7.23 7.51 -1.66
N ALA A 57 -8.36 7.28 -2.33
CA ALA A 57 -9.62 7.92 -1.98
C ALA A 57 -10.12 7.51 -0.57
N VAL A 58 -9.89 6.25 -0.17
CA VAL A 58 -10.25 5.74 1.16
C VAL A 58 -9.38 6.40 2.23
N LEU A 59 -8.06 6.46 2.05
CA LEU A 59 -7.14 7.08 2.99
C LEU A 59 -7.39 8.58 3.12
N ASP A 60 -7.60 9.28 2.00
CA ASP A 60 -7.95 10.70 2.00
C ASP A 60 -9.21 10.99 2.81
N PHE A 61 -10.25 10.18 2.62
CA PHE A 61 -11.49 10.32 3.37
C PHE A 61 -11.29 10.05 4.86
N LEU A 62 -10.67 8.94 5.23
CA LEU A 62 -10.48 8.56 6.64
C LEU A 62 -9.66 9.59 7.40
N VAL A 63 -8.56 10.07 6.80
CA VAL A 63 -7.72 11.10 7.43
C VAL A 63 -8.43 12.44 7.48
N ALA A 64 -9.18 12.83 6.45
CA ALA A 64 -9.98 14.05 6.48
C ALA A 64 -11.05 14.01 7.57
N ALA A 65 -11.78 12.91 7.69
CA ALA A 65 -12.80 12.71 8.71
C ALA A 65 -12.20 12.76 10.12
N TRP A 66 -11.09 12.05 10.34
CA TRP A 66 -10.38 12.08 11.61
C TRP A 66 -9.88 13.49 11.96
N LEU A 67 -9.24 14.22 11.03
CA LEU A 67 -8.79 15.59 11.28
C LEU A 67 -9.94 16.55 11.59
N PHE A 68 -11.08 16.41 10.89
CA PHE A 68 -12.28 17.21 11.14
C PHE A 68 -12.79 17.02 12.57
N GLU A 69 -12.81 15.79 13.08
CA GLU A 69 -13.23 15.49 14.45
C GLU A 69 -12.22 15.93 15.50
N GLN A 70 -10.91 15.75 15.25
CA GLN A 70 -9.87 16.09 16.22
C GLN A 70 -9.55 17.58 16.32
N HIS A 71 -9.85 18.36 15.27
CA HIS A 71 -9.53 19.78 15.19
C HIS A 71 -10.77 20.63 14.81
N PRO A 72 -11.81 20.68 15.66
CA PRO A 72 -13.07 21.38 15.36
C PRO A 72 -12.90 22.89 15.14
N ASP A 73 -11.85 23.48 15.69
CA ASP A 73 -11.55 24.92 15.58
C ASP A 73 -10.73 25.27 14.32
N PHE A 74 -10.29 24.28 13.55
CA PHE A 74 -9.47 24.52 12.36
C PHE A 74 -10.33 24.80 11.14
N SER A 75 -9.93 25.82 10.37
CA SER A 75 -10.52 26.06 9.05
C SER A 75 -9.96 25.10 7.99
N GLU A 76 -10.58 25.09 6.80
CA GLU A 76 -10.22 24.21 5.69
C GLU A 76 -8.72 24.24 5.33
N GLY A 77 -8.10 25.42 5.33
CA GLY A 77 -6.70 25.60 4.91
C GLY A 77 -5.72 24.79 5.77
N PRO A 78 -5.67 25.00 7.11
CA PRO A 78 -4.91 24.15 8.03
C PRO A 78 -5.22 22.65 7.91
N LEU A 79 -6.49 22.26 7.84
CA LEU A 79 -6.90 20.85 7.71
C LEU A 79 -6.34 20.21 6.43
N THR A 80 -6.41 20.93 5.31
CA THR A 80 -5.87 20.48 4.02
C THR A 80 -4.36 20.27 4.08
N ARG A 81 -3.62 21.19 4.71
CA ARG A 81 -2.16 21.05 4.87
C ARG A 81 -1.78 19.87 5.77
N LEU A 82 -2.51 19.66 6.87
CA LEU A 82 -2.29 18.50 7.74
C LEU A 82 -2.58 17.20 7.00
N ARG A 83 -3.72 17.10 6.30
CA ARG A 83 -4.05 15.93 5.50
C ARG A 83 -2.96 15.63 4.48
N ALA A 84 -2.52 16.62 3.72
CA ALA A 84 -1.47 16.46 2.72
C ALA A 84 -0.11 16.06 3.32
N THR A 85 0.14 16.35 4.60
CA THR A 85 1.38 15.93 5.29
C THR A 85 1.29 14.48 5.76
N LEU A 86 0.11 14.06 6.24
CA LEU A 86 -0.16 12.70 6.71
C LEU A 86 -0.30 11.71 5.54
N VAL A 87 -1.07 12.09 4.52
CA VAL A 87 -1.31 11.32 3.30
C VAL A 87 -0.37 11.84 2.22
N CYS A 88 0.91 11.46 2.34
CA CYS A 88 1.89 11.68 1.28
C CYS A 88 2.78 10.47 1.09
N THR A 89 3.35 10.34 -0.09
CA THR A 89 4.22 9.22 -0.49
C THR A 89 5.30 8.93 0.55
N ALA A 90 5.97 9.97 1.08
CA ALA A 90 7.05 9.77 2.05
C ALA A 90 6.55 9.21 3.40
N SER A 91 5.38 9.67 3.89
CA SER A 91 4.79 9.18 5.13
C SER A 91 4.25 7.75 4.96
N LEU A 92 3.57 7.48 3.85
CA LEU A 92 3.01 6.16 3.55
C LEU A 92 4.11 5.12 3.26
N ALA A 93 5.20 5.51 2.59
CA ALA A 93 6.34 4.62 2.36
C ALA A 93 7.01 4.18 3.66
N ARG A 94 7.20 5.10 4.63
CA ARG A 94 7.71 4.73 5.96
C ARG A 94 6.78 3.75 6.67
N LEU A 95 5.48 4.02 6.66
CA LEU A 95 4.50 3.11 7.25
C LEU A 95 4.49 1.73 6.57
N ALA A 96 4.67 1.68 5.24
CA ALA A 96 4.76 0.44 4.50
C ALA A 96 5.96 -0.42 4.95
N VAL A 97 7.12 0.21 5.20
CA VAL A 97 8.31 -0.48 5.75
C VAL A 97 8.05 -0.97 7.19
N ASP A 98 7.43 -0.15 8.04
CA ASP A 98 7.09 -0.56 9.41
C ASP A 98 6.14 -1.77 9.43
N LEU A 99 5.24 -1.86 8.43
CA LEU A 99 4.34 -2.99 8.20
C LEU A 99 5.02 -4.19 7.51
N GLY A 100 6.25 -4.05 7.04
CA GLY A 100 7.00 -5.08 6.31
C GLY A 100 6.45 -5.35 4.90
N VAL A 101 5.78 -4.38 4.30
CA VAL A 101 5.22 -4.47 2.95
C VAL A 101 6.34 -4.52 1.92
N ASP A 102 7.43 -3.79 2.12
CA ASP A 102 8.63 -3.79 1.30
C ASP A 102 9.18 -5.21 1.05
N ALA A 103 9.26 -6.03 2.11
CA ALA A 103 9.72 -7.41 2.02
C ALA A 103 8.71 -8.38 1.37
N ALA A 104 7.44 -7.98 1.26
CA ALA A 104 6.37 -8.77 0.68
C ALA A 104 5.97 -8.30 -0.75
N LEU A 105 6.55 -7.19 -1.23
CA LEU A 105 6.28 -6.66 -2.56
C LEU A 105 6.85 -7.59 -3.64
N ARG A 106 6.04 -7.81 -4.67
CA ARG A 106 6.43 -8.53 -5.87
C ARG A 106 6.81 -7.51 -6.93
N LEU A 107 8.10 -7.41 -7.20
CA LEU A 107 8.70 -6.47 -8.15
C LEU A 107 9.38 -7.25 -9.28
N GLY A 108 9.30 -6.72 -10.50
CA GLY A 108 10.13 -7.20 -11.60
C GLY A 108 11.62 -6.96 -11.32
N HIS A 109 12.49 -7.72 -11.98
CA HIS A 109 13.94 -7.72 -11.73
C HIS A 109 14.57 -6.32 -11.84
N GLY A 110 14.11 -5.53 -12.81
CA GLY A 110 14.58 -4.16 -13.03
C GLY A 110 14.18 -3.20 -11.91
N GLU A 111 13.00 -3.38 -11.32
CA GLU A 111 12.46 -2.50 -10.27
C GLU A 111 13.01 -2.88 -8.89
N ALA A 112 13.18 -4.18 -8.61
CA ALA A 112 13.79 -4.67 -7.36
C ALA A 112 15.20 -4.09 -7.13
N SER A 113 15.97 -3.91 -8.22
CA SER A 113 17.32 -3.32 -8.18
C SER A 113 17.33 -1.84 -7.80
N ARG A 114 16.19 -1.14 -7.93
CA ARG A 114 16.05 0.31 -7.73
C ARG A 114 15.61 0.68 -6.31
N GLN A 115 14.87 -0.21 -5.64
CA GLN A 115 14.41 -0.02 -4.25
C GLN A 115 15.47 -0.39 -3.19
N SER A 116 16.61 -0.96 -3.59
CA SER A 116 17.73 -1.32 -2.69
C SER A 116 18.73 -0.17 -2.44
N LEU A 117 18.43 1.05 -2.89
CA LEU A 117 19.26 2.26 -2.76
C LEU A 117 18.49 3.36 -2.01
#